data_AF-A0A3D0RG10-F1
#
_entry.id   AF-A0A3D0RG10-F1
#
_cell.length_a   1.000
_cell.length_b   1.000
_cell.length_c   1.000
_cell.angle_alpha   90.00
_cell.angle_beta   90.00
_cell.angle_gamma   90.00
#
_symmetry.space_group_name_H-M   'P 1'
#
loop_
_entity.id
_entity.type
_entity.pdbx_description
1 polymer ?
#
loop_
_entity_poly.entity_id
_entity_poly.type
_entity_poly.pdbx_seq_one_letter_code
_entity_poly.pdbx_strand_id
1 'polypeptide(L)'
;KTRTLSVFDGSRFSACNCDFENGETPIWDLRATSTRHIVETKTIIHRNVRMHIMNLPVGYLPYLAHPDWTVRRRSGFLTPTIIMNTDLGLTASMPYFQVIDQTRDIEFTPFIYERRGKALRTRYRQYWDESELGVSLYTASVETYKKDRESVAAINAGYGARIGDAWDVKARLRRASQDTFMRRYKFNGDTKLQSDVVAERLKQDRYYRVEVADIQGLNAADTPDREPTILPHVLYEKIAPGMRASQKIKTEISAIQVDNDEGHNMSRWTGNVELHDEIQTGRIVTDLKAGAIGTYYSIQKKPSSATTKTDDLGRITPQMSAGWRLPFAVTASNRSAILEPRLQLVHVGGPDKTDDIPNRDSADYRIDEGNLFLLNRYQGYDYLRPGSRADMGVSAVAQDGVLGEVTGFIGASYRLSGKASKGLAVNERDALSDIVASLAVNPDLPVSVSWAGRLDSNDLILNESRTTITGTAGKLGYTVEHQQLAKSYFASATSNLEELKLSLSYDLPKGWTAKGTQVWDLSNGRRKRDSAIAALQWSGGIQDCLTVNLDYDRDLETDRDISASDQFMLTINFKYLGSITQKDIWKKSSP
;
A
#
# COMPACT_ATOMS: atom_id res chain seq x y z
N LYS A 1 -18.68 -22.56 -49.01
CA LYS A 1 -17.59 -21.92 -48.21
C LYS A 1 -16.66 -23.03 -47.75
N THR A 2 -15.50 -23.16 -48.38
CA THR A 2 -14.50 -24.18 -48.09
C THR A 2 -13.85 -23.82 -46.75
N ARG A 3 -14.22 -24.52 -45.68
CA ARG A 3 -13.61 -24.30 -44.37
C ARG A 3 -12.13 -24.60 -44.47
N THR A 4 -11.28 -23.61 -44.24
CA THR A 4 -9.82 -23.79 -44.27
C THR A 4 -9.44 -24.60 -43.02
N LEU A 5 -9.25 -25.90 -43.22
CA LEU A 5 -8.95 -26.87 -42.18
C LEU A 5 -7.56 -27.44 -42.46
N SER A 6 -6.61 -27.20 -41.56
CA SER A 6 -5.33 -27.91 -41.59
C SER A 6 -5.45 -29.13 -40.68
N VAL A 7 -5.24 -30.32 -41.25
CA VAL A 7 -5.23 -31.59 -40.51
C VAL A 7 -3.80 -32.12 -40.51
N PHE A 8 -3.32 -32.47 -39.32
CA PHE A 8 -2.01 -33.06 -39.10
C PHE A 8 -2.22 -34.43 -38.48
N ASP A 9 -1.78 -35.49 -39.17
CA ASP A 9 -1.78 -36.86 -38.65
C ASP A 9 -0.45 -37.12 -37.95
N GLY A 10 -0.49 -37.57 -36.70
CA GLY A 10 0.71 -37.76 -35.88
C GLY A 10 1.45 -36.44 -35.60
N SER A 11 0.85 -35.56 -34.80
CA SER A 11 1.35 -34.20 -34.59
C SER A 11 2.07 -34.02 -33.25
N ARG A 12 3.07 -33.12 -33.24
CA ARG A 12 3.73 -32.59 -32.05
C ARG A 12 3.50 -31.08 -31.99
N PHE A 13 2.95 -30.56 -30.90
CA PHE A 13 2.71 -29.13 -30.68
C PHE A 13 3.51 -28.62 -29.48
N SER A 14 4.17 -27.47 -29.63
CA SER A 14 4.84 -26.77 -28.53
C SER A 14 4.82 -25.25 -28.77
N ALA A 15 4.72 -24.48 -27.69
CA ALA A 15 4.87 -23.02 -27.71
C ALA A 15 6.33 -22.58 -27.50
N CYS A 16 7.25 -23.53 -27.31
CA CYS A 16 8.66 -23.28 -27.06
C CYS A 16 9.38 -22.82 -28.32
N ASN A 17 10.12 -21.72 -28.20
CA ASN A 17 11.03 -21.25 -29.24
C ASN A 17 12.23 -22.21 -29.30
N CYS A 18 12.15 -23.22 -30.18
CA CYS A 18 13.16 -24.26 -30.33
C CYS A 18 13.54 -24.40 -31.79
N ASP A 19 14.82 -24.66 -32.03
CA ASP A 19 15.30 -25.07 -33.33
C ASP A 19 15.13 -26.58 -33.52
N PHE A 20 13.94 -26.98 -33.98
CA PHE A 20 13.65 -28.38 -34.26
C PHE A 20 14.54 -28.98 -35.37
N GLU A 21 15.04 -28.16 -36.29
CA GLU A 21 15.88 -28.62 -37.41
C GLU A 21 17.27 -29.03 -36.92
N ASN A 22 17.81 -28.29 -35.94
CA ASN A 22 19.08 -28.61 -35.28
C ASN A 22 18.93 -29.62 -34.11
N GLY A 23 17.77 -30.28 -33.99
CA GLY A 23 17.55 -31.36 -33.02
C GLY A 23 17.26 -30.88 -31.60
N GLU A 24 16.94 -29.60 -31.38
CA GLU A 24 16.52 -29.13 -30.07
C GLU A 24 15.17 -29.75 -29.68
N THR A 25 15.04 -30.08 -28.40
CA THR A 25 13.78 -30.60 -27.86
C THR A 25 13.07 -29.52 -27.05
N PRO A 26 11.76 -29.31 -27.27
CA PRO A 26 10.99 -28.37 -26.47
C PRO A 26 10.87 -28.87 -25.04
N ILE A 27 10.94 -27.93 -24.09
CA ILE A 27 10.75 -28.20 -22.65
C ILE A 27 9.40 -28.86 -22.37
N TRP A 28 8.36 -28.54 -23.15
CA TRP A 28 7.10 -29.26 -23.12
C TRP A 28 6.49 -29.38 -24.52
N ASP A 29 5.82 -30.49 -24.78
CA ASP A 29 5.10 -30.73 -26.03
C ASP A 29 3.86 -31.59 -25.85
N LEU A 30 2.88 -31.38 -26.72
CA LEU A 30 1.69 -32.21 -26.84
C LEU A 30 1.85 -33.13 -28.05
N ARG A 31 1.83 -34.43 -27.82
CA ARG A 31 1.84 -35.45 -28.89
C ARG A 31 0.45 -35.98 -29.06
N ALA A 32 -0.11 -35.84 -30.26
CA ALA A 32 -1.49 -36.23 -30.54
C ALA A 32 -1.55 -37.10 -31.80
N THR A 33 -2.50 -38.04 -31.80
CA THR A 33 -2.76 -38.89 -32.98
C THR A 33 -3.24 -38.08 -34.17
N SER A 34 -4.02 -37.02 -33.93
CA SER A 34 -4.47 -36.08 -34.96
C SER A 34 -4.66 -34.71 -34.33
N THR A 35 -4.20 -33.66 -35.03
CA THR A 35 -4.44 -32.26 -34.69
C THR A 35 -5.15 -31.58 -35.85
N ARG A 36 -6.18 -30.81 -35.52
CA ARG A 36 -6.96 -30.03 -36.48
C ARG A 36 -6.91 -28.57 -36.09
N HIS A 37 -6.42 -27.73 -36.99
CA HIS A 37 -6.50 -26.28 -36.84
C HIS A 37 -7.67 -25.75 -37.65
N ILE A 38 -8.68 -25.23 -36.95
CA ILE A 38 -9.84 -24.59 -37.54
C ILE A 38 -9.57 -23.09 -37.58
N VAL A 39 -9.14 -22.59 -38.74
CA VAL A 39 -8.72 -21.18 -38.92
C VAL A 39 -9.87 -20.21 -38.62
N GLU A 40 -11.09 -20.57 -39.02
CA GLU A 40 -12.29 -19.75 -38.83
C GLU A 40 -12.60 -19.49 -37.35
N THR A 41 -12.43 -20.50 -36.49
CA THR A 41 -12.71 -20.40 -35.05
C THR A 41 -11.43 -20.23 -34.23
N LYS A 42 -10.27 -20.09 -34.89
CA LYS A 42 -8.95 -19.95 -34.25
C LYS A 42 -8.70 -20.99 -33.16
N THR A 43 -9.09 -22.25 -33.46
CA THR A 43 -9.10 -23.35 -32.49
C THR A 43 -8.20 -24.47 -32.97
N ILE A 44 -7.30 -24.91 -32.09
CA ILE A 44 -6.48 -26.09 -32.29
C ILE A 44 -7.11 -27.22 -31.46
N ILE A 45 -7.45 -28.31 -32.13
CA ILE A 45 -8.09 -29.48 -31.53
C ILE A 45 -7.15 -30.67 -31.68
N HIS A 46 -6.85 -31.33 -30.57
CA HIS A 46 -5.99 -32.49 -30.53
C HIS A 46 -6.76 -33.72 -30.02
N ARG A 47 -6.49 -34.89 -30.61
CA ARG A 47 -7.07 -36.18 -30.20
C ARG A 47 -6.01 -37.15 -29.66
N ASN A 48 -6.34 -37.84 -28.58
CA ASN A 48 -5.44 -38.76 -27.86
C ASN A 48 -4.10 -38.07 -27.53
N VAL A 49 -4.18 -36.97 -26.80
CA VAL A 49 -3.02 -36.15 -26.45
C VAL A 49 -2.27 -36.79 -25.31
N ARG A 50 -0.96 -36.88 -25.46
CA ARG A 50 -0.02 -37.12 -24.37
C ARG A 50 0.82 -35.87 -24.18
N MET A 51 0.69 -35.25 -23.02
CA MET A 51 1.54 -34.13 -22.63
C MET A 51 2.89 -34.68 -22.17
N HIS A 52 3.96 -34.11 -22.69
CA HIS A 52 5.33 -34.40 -22.30
C HIS A 52 5.97 -33.15 -21.71
N ILE A 53 6.68 -33.30 -20.60
CA ILE A 53 7.52 -32.26 -20.01
C ILE A 53 8.92 -32.86 -19.89
N MET A 54 9.93 -32.16 -20.42
CA MET A 54 11.30 -32.67 -20.55
C MET A 54 11.33 -34.08 -21.17
N ASN A 55 10.51 -34.29 -22.21
CA ASN A 55 10.34 -35.57 -22.92
C ASN A 55 9.72 -36.72 -22.08
N LEU A 56 9.31 -36.48 -20.83
CA LEU A 56 8.62 -37.45 -19.97
C LEU A 56 7.11 -37.30 -20.10
N PRO A 57 6.34 -38.39 -20.34
CA PRO A 57 4.88 -38.31 -20.41
C PRO A 57 4.29 -38.02 -19.03
N VAL A 58 3.60 -36.89 -18.88
CA VAL A 58 3.02 -36.45 -17.60
C VAL A 58 1.51 -36.65 -17.51
N GLY A 59 0.82 -36.78 -18.65
CA GLY A 59 -0.63 -36.94 -18.65
C GLY A 59 -1.20 -37.29 -20.01
N TYR A 60 -2.37 -37.95 -19.99
CA TYR A 60 -3.14 -38.29 -21.17
C TYR A 60 -4.50 -37.60 -21.13
N LEU A 61 -4.89 -36.99 -22.25
CA LEU A 61 -6.21 -36.43 -22.47
C LEU A 61 -6.79 -37.02 -23.76
N PRO A 62 -7.99 -37.63 -23.74
CA PRO A 62 -8.61 -38.17 -24.95
C PRO A 62 -8.90 -37.05 -25.97
N TYR A 63 -9.16 -35.84 -25.49
CA TYR A 63 -9.48 -34.67 -26.29
C TYR A 63 -8.97 -33.40 -25.58
N LEU A 64 -8.26 -32.55 -26.31
CA LEU A 64 -7.82 -31.24 -25.83
C LEU A 64 -8.08 -30.20 -26.93
N ALA A 65 -8.73 -29.09 -26.58
CA ALA A 65 -8.93 -27.97 -27.47
C ALA A 65 -8.43 -26.69 -26.80
N HIS A 66 -7.61 -25.92 -27.51
CA HIS A 66 -7.10 -24.64 -27.03
C HIS A 66 -7.10 -23.59 -28.15
N PRO A 67 -7.15 -22.29 -27.79
CA PRO A 67 -7.03 -21.22 -28.78
C PRO A 67 -5.67 -21.26 -29.50
N ASP A 68 -5.64 -20.77 -30.75
CA ASP A 68 -4.37 -20.43 -31.40
C ASP A 68 -3.70 -19.20 -30.73
N TRP A 69 -2.43 -18.95 -31.06
CA TRP A 69 -1.63 -17.87 -30.49
C TRP A 69 -2.14 -16.46 -30.80
N THR A 70 -3.10 -16.29 -31.73
CA THR A 70 -3.69 -14.99 -32.07
C THR A 70 -4.85 -14.61 -31.15
N VAL A 71 -5.39 -15.57 -30.40
CA VAL A 71 -6.51 -15.35 -29.48
C VAL A 71 -5.98 -14.97 -28.11
N ARG A 72 -6.21 -13.71 -27.72
CA ARG A 72 -5.80 -13.19 -26.41
C ARG A 72 -6.73 -13.60 -25.26
N ARG A 73 -7.98 -13.98 -25.56
CA ARG A 73 -9.04 -14.20 -24.56
C ARG A 73 -10.05 -15.23 -25.03
N ARG A 74 -10.29 -16.29 -24.24
CA ARG A 74 -11.24 -17.37 -24.55
C ARG A 74 -11.67 -18.11 -23.29
N SER A 75 -12.91 -18.62 -23.27
CA SER A 75 -13.39 -19.45 -22.17
C SER A 75 -12.66 -20.80 -22.09
N GLY A 76 -12.40 -21.28 -20.87
CA GLY A 76 -11.74 -22.56 -20.62
C GLY A 76 -11.21 -22.69 -19.19
N PHE A 77 -10.67 -23.87 -18.87
CA PHE A 77 -9.94 -24.07 -17.63
C PHE A 77 -8.60 -23.35 -17.67
N LEU A 78 -8.23 -22.72 -16.57
CA LEU A 78 -6.90 -22.17 -16.35
C LEU A 78 -6.03 -23.19 -15.64
N THR A 79 -4.73 -22.90 -15.59
CA THR A 79 -3.76 -23.72 -14.88
C THR A 79 -4.21 -23.98 -13.43
N PRO A 80 -4.23 -25.23 -12.94
CA PRO A 80 -4.52 -25.53 -11.54
C PRO A 80 -3.39 -25.09 -10.62
N THR A 81 -3.71 -24.79 -9.36
CA THR A 81 -2.73 -24.43 -8.33
C THR A 81 -2.82 -25.39 -7.15
N ILE A 82 -1.66 -25.83 -6.68
CA ILE A 82 -1.52 -26.72 -5.52
C ILE A 82 -0.75 -25.96 -4.43
N ILE A 83 -1.34 -25.88 -3.25
CA ILE A 83 -0.79 -25.19 -2.09
C ILE A 83 -0.72 -26.21 -0.95
N MET A 84 0.39 -26.25 -0.22
CA MET A 84 0.53 -27.02 1.02
C MET A 84 0.66 -26.02 2.15
N ASN A 85 -0.28 -26.02 3.09
CA ASN A 85 -0.27 -25.13 4.25
C ASN A 85 -0.38 -25.97 5.53
N THR A 86 0.37 -25.63 6.58
CA THR A 86 0.35 -26.40 7.83
C THR A 86 -1.00 -26.38 8.55
N ASP A 87 -1.77 -25.31 8.41
CA ASP A 87 -3.12 -25.14 8.97
C ASP A 87 -4.20 -25.75 8.06
N LEU A 88 -4.20 -25.40 6.77
CA LEU A 88 -5.25 -25.81 5.82
C LEU A 88 -5.03 -27.21 5.19
N GLY A 89 -3.81 -27.73 5.27
CA GLY A 89 -3.38 -28.95 4.58
C GLY A 89 -3.12 -28.73 3.08
N LEU A 90 -3.21 -29.80 2.30
CA LEU A 90 -3.15 -29.73 0.84
C LEU A 90 -4.40 -29.02 0.30
N THR A 91 -4.20 -27.99 -0.51
CA THR A 91 -5.25 -27.22 -1.17
C THR A 91 -5.11 -27.35 -2.68
N ALA A 92 -6.18 -27.77 -3.34
CA ALA A 92 -6.24 -27.84 -4.80
C ALA A 92 -7.25 -26.82 -5.33
N SER A 93 -6.88 -26.10 -6.38
CA SER A 93 -7.77 -25.17 -7.08
C SER A 93 -7.67 -25.32 -8.59
N MET A 94 -8.80 -25.21 -9.28
CA MET A 94 -8.88 -25.33 -10.74
C MET A 94 -9.81 -24.24 -11.28
N PRO A 95 -9.27 -23.08 -11.69
CA PRO A 95 -10.10 -21.97 -12.16
C PRO A 95 -10.74 -22.27 -13.52
N TYR A 96 -11.98 -21.84 -13.70
CA TYR A 96 -12.69 -21.85 -14.97
C TYR A 96 -13.01 -20.42 -15.38
N PHE A 97 -12.47 -20.00 -16.52
CA PHE A 97 -12.65 -18.68 -17.09
C PHE A 97 -13.72 -18.72 -18.19
N GLN A 98 -14.68 -17.80 -18.16
CA GLN A 98 -15.77 -17.69 -19.11
C GLN A 98 -15.83 -16.26 -19.67
N VAL A 99 -15.59 -16.15 -20.98
CA VAL A 99 -15.82 -14.92 -21.74
C VAL A 99 -17.31 -14.81 -22.05
N ILE A 100 -17.90 -13.66 -21.72
CA ILE A 100 -19.30 -13.35 -22.01
C ILE A 100 -19.37 -12.56 -23.32
N ASP A 101 -18.60 -11.48 -23.41
CA ASP A 101 -18.39 -10.70 -24.64
C ASP A 101 -17.02 -9.99 -24.63
N GLN A 102 -16.78 -9.07 -25.55
CA GLN A 102 -15.51 -8.34 -25.68
C GLN A 102 -15.13 -7.52 -24.43
N THR A 103 -16.10 -7.13 -23.62
CA THR A 103 -15.96 -6.24 -22.46
C THR A 103 -16.21 -6.90 -21.11
N ARG A 104 -16.82 -8.11 -21.08
CA ARG A 104 -17.28 -8.81 -19.87
C ARG A 104 -16.76 -10.23 -19.76
N ASP A 105 -16.25 -10.60 -18.59
CA ASP A 105 -15.94 -11.99 -18.24
C ASP A 105 -16.29 -12.35 -16.80
N ILE A 106 -16.34 -13.65 -16.56
CA ILE A 106 -16.50 -14.24 -15.24
C ILE A 106 -15.50 -15.40 -15.06
N GLU A 107 -14.90 -15.52 -13.88
CA GLU A 107 -14.00 -16.60 -13.48
C GLU A 107 -14.55 -17.26 -12.22
N PHE A 108 -14.60 -18.59 -12.23
CA PHE A 108 -14.98 -19.41 -11.07
C PHE A 108 -13.75 -20.19 -10.60
N THR A 109 -13.31 -19.94 -9.37
CA THR A 109 -12.18 -20.62 -8.75
C THR A 109 -12.64 -21.44 -7.55
N PRO A 110 -12.91 -22.75 -7.72
CA PRO A 110 -13.15 -23.65 -6.59
C PRO A 110 -11.84 -23.93 -5.85
N PHE A 111 -11.90 -23.94 -4.52
CA PHE A 111 -10.83 -24.33 -3.60
C PHE A 111 -11.32 -25.49 -2.75
N ILE A 112 -10.54 -26.57 -2.73
CA ILE A 112 -10.77 -27.73 -1.88
C ILE A 112 -9.60 -27.83 -0.91
N TYR A 113 -9.90 -27.65 0.39
CA TYR A 113 -8.92 -27.76 1.47
C TYR A 113 -9.00 -29.17 2.07
N GLU A 114 -7.86 -29.82 2.29
CA GLU A 114 -7.78 -31.16 2.89
C GLU A 114 -8.43 -31.20 4.28
N ARG A 115 -8.18 -30.18 5.10
CA ARG A 115 -8.62 -30.17 6.51
C ARG A 115 -9.86 -29.32 6.76
N ARG A 116 -10.01 -28.18 6.09
CA ARG A 116 -10.92 -27.10 6.54
C ARG A 116 -12.04 -26.71 5.56
N GLY A 117 -12.50 -27.64 4.71
CA GLY A 117 -13.71 -27.47 3.92
C GLY A 117 -13.48 -27.00 2.48
N LYS A 118 -14.41 -26.22 1.94
CA LYS A 118 -14.40 -25.82 0.52
C LYS A 118 -14.83 -24.36 0.35
N ALA A 119 -14.21 -23.67 -0.60
CA ALA A 119 -14.57 -22.31 -0.98
C ALA A 119 -14.72 -22.17 -2.49
N LEU A 120 -15.45 -21.15 -2.91
CA LEU A 120 -15.60 -20.75 -4.30
C LEU A 120 -15.39 -19.24 -4.37
N ARG A 121 -14.42 -18.83 -5.19
CA ARG A 121 -14.24 -17.44 -5.58
C ARG A 121 -14.86 -17.23 -6.95
N THR A 122 -15.74 -16.25 -7.07
CA THR A 122 -16.34 -15.83 -8.34
C THR A 122 -15.88 -14.42 -8.64
N ARG A 123 -15.14 -14.24 -9.72
CA ARG A 123 -14.65 -12.92 -10.16
C ARG A 123 -15.37 -12.51 -11.43
N TYR A 124 -16.03 -11.36 -11.40
CA TYR A 124 -16.67 -10.73 -12.56
C TYR A 124 -15.93 -9.44 -12.92
N ARG A 125 -15.70 -9.22 -14.22
CA ARG A 125 -15.08 -7.99 -14.73
C ARG A 125 -15.86 -7.45 -15.91
N GLN A 126 -16.09 -6.14 -15.92
CA GLN A 126 -16.70 -5.41 -17.00
C GLN A 126 -15.99 -4.07 -17.21
N TYR A 127 -15.68 -3.76 -18.46
CA TYR A 127 -15.11 -2.46 -18.87
C TYR A 127 -16.04 -1.76 -19.86
N TRP A 128 -16.23 -0.47 -19.68
CA TRP A 128 -16.82 0.46 -20.65
C TRP A 128 -15.78 1.52 -21.02
N ASP A 129 -16.13 2.44 -21.91
CA ASP A 129 -15.19 3.47 -22.38
C ASP A 129 -14.68 4.39 -21.24
N GLU A 130 -15.58 4.76 -20.31
CA GLU A 130 -15.29 5.70 -19.22
C GLU A 130 -15.64 5.11 -17.84
N SER A 131 -15.87 3.79 -17.76
CA SER A 131 -16.14 3.13 -16.48
C SER A 131 -15.67 1.68 -16.44
N GLU A 132 -15.45 1.17 -15.23
CA GLU A 132 -15.05 -0.20 -14.99
C GLU A 132 -15.75 -0.76 -13.74
N LEU A 133 -16.04 -2.06 -13.77
CA LEU A 133 -16.62 -2.81 -12.66
C LEU A 133 -15.83 -4.10 -12.47
N GLY A 134 -15.32 -4.30 -11.27
CA GLY A 134 -14.72 -5.56 -10.82
C GLY A 134 -15.42 -6.05 -9.57
N VAL A 135 -15.87 -7.30 -9.56
CA VAL A 135 -16.51 -7.92 -8.39
C VAL A 135 -15.84 -9.25 -8.10
N SER A 136 -15.43 -9.47 -6.86
CA SER A 136 -14.96 -10.75 -6.33
C SER A 136 -15.87 -11.17 -5.19
N LEU A 137 -16.66 -12.21 -5.42
CA LEU A 137 -17.51 -12.84 -4.42
C LEU A 137 -16.84 -14.11 -3.92
N TYR A 138 -16.77 -14.28 -2.61
CA TYR A 138 -16.22 -15.44 -1.94
C TYR A 138 -17.36 -16.12 -1.20
N THR A 139 -17.63 -17.39 -1.48
CA THR A 139 -18.63 -18.20 -0.77
C THR A 139 -17.96 -19.48 -0.31
N ALA A 140 -18.12 -19.85 0.95
CA ALA A 140 -17.44 -21.01 1.48
C ALA A 140 -18.28 -21.75 2.52
N SER A 141 -18.05 -23.06 2.62
CA SER A 141 -18.54 -23.92 3.70
C SER A 141 -17.31 -24.49 4.40
N VAL A 142 -16.90 -23.83 5.47
CA VAL A 142 -15.56 -23.98 6.05
C VAL A 142 -15.59 -23.89 7.57
N GLU A 143 -14.48 -24.23 8.22
CA GLU A 143 -14.33 -24.04 9.67
C GLU A 143 -14.03 -22.56 9.99
N THR A 144 -14.71 -22.03 11.00
CA THR A 144 -14.51 -20.67 11.52
C THR A 144 -14.26 -20.72 13.03
N TYR A 145 -13.93 -19.59 13.64
CA TYR A 145 -13.79 -19.52 15.11
C TYR A 145 -15.10 -19.77 15.87
N LYS A 146 -16.27 -19.65 15.22
CA LYS A 146 -17.57 -19.86 15.86
C LYS A 146 -18.02 -21.31 15.81
N LYS A 147 -17.92 -21.94 14.63
CA LYS A 147 -18.46 -23.28 14.38
C LYS A 147 -17.70 -24.00 13.26
N ASP A 148 -17.75 -25.33 13.30
CA ASP A 148 -17.31 -26.16 12.20
C ASP A 148 -18.36 -26.14 11.07
N ARG A 149 -17.89 -26.09 9.81
CA ARG A 149 -18.73 -26.08 8.59
C ARG A 149 -19.78 -24.96 8.57
N GLU A 150 -19.36 -23.73 8.86
CA GLU A 150 -20.19 -22.54 8.70
C GLU A 150 -20.24 -22.11 7.22
N SER A 151 -21.42 -21.69 6.77
CA SER A 151 -21.56 -21.01 5.47
C SER A 151 -21.21 -19.54 5.63
N VAL A 152 -20.12 -19.13 5.00
CA VAL A 152 -19.59 -17.77 5.07
C VAL A 152 -19.48 -17.15 3.69
N ALA A 153 -19.57 -15.83 3.65
CA ALA A 153 -19.44 -15.07 2.42
C ALA A 153 -18.63 -13.79 2.64
N ALA A 154 -17.93 -13.36 1.61
CA ALA A 154 -17.31 -12.05 1.55
C ALA A 154 -17.42 -11.48 0.13
N ILE A 155 -17.44 -10.16 0.03
CA ILE A 155 -17.50 -9.45 -1.24
C ILE A 155 -16.41 -8.38 -1.27
N ASN A 156 -15.77 -8.26 -2.44
CA ASN A 156 -14.90 -7.16 -2.79
C ASN A 156 -15.30 -6.68 -4.18
N ALA A 157 -16.02 -5.57 -4.25
CA ALA A 157 -16.42 -4.93 -5.49
C ALA A 157 -15.82 -3.54 -5.60
N GLY A 158 -15.41 -3.18 -6.81
CA GLY A 158 -14.94 -1.86 -7.17
C GLY A 158 -15.62 -1.40 -8.46
N TYR A 159 -16.11 -0.17 -8.45
CA TYR A 159 -16.63 0.52 -9.62
C TYR A 159 -15.88 1.85 -9.76
N GLY A 160 -15.35 2.10 -10.94
CA GLY A 160 -14.71 3.37 -11.30
C GLY A 160 -15.45 3.99 -12.48
N ALA A 161 -15.69 5.29 -12.46
CA ALA A 161 -16.26 5.99 -13.60
C ALA A 161 -15.81 7.43 -13.67
N ARG A 162 -15.63 7.94 -14.89
CA ARG A 162 -15.49 9.36 -15.16
C ARG A 162 -16.84 9.93 -15.57
N ILE A 163 -17.38 10.88 -14.80
CA ILE A 163 -18.73 11.42 -14.99
C ILE A 163 -18.69 12.93 -15.29
N GLY A 164 -19.45 13.36 -16.29
CA GLY A 164 -19.61 14.77 -16.66
C GLY A 164 -18.28 15.48 -16.96
N ASP A 165 -18.11 16.70 -16.44
CA ASP A 165 -16.92 17.53 -16.63
C ASP A 165 -15.72 17.08 -15.76
N ALA A 166 -15.29 15.83 -15.94
CA ALA A 166 -14.12 15.23 -15.28
C ALA A 166 -14.25 15.03 -13.76
N TRP A 167 -15.38 14.50 -13.29
CA TRP A 167 -15.44 13.88 -11.97
C TRP A 167 -14.97 12.44 -12.06
N ASP A 168 -13.98 12.09 -11.24
CA ASP A 168 -13.55 10.71 -11.04
C ASP A 168 -14.30 10.14 -9.84
N VAL A 169 -15.19 9.18 -10.09
CA VAL A 169 -16.01 8.53 -9.06
C VAL A 169 -15.54 7.10 -8.87
N LYS A 170 -15.26 6.73 -7.62
CA LYS A 170 -14.87 5.38 -7.21
C LYS A 170 -15.82 4.90 -6.13
N ALA A 171 -16.44 3.74 -6.34
CA ALA A 171 -17.23 3.06 -5.33
C ALA A 171 -16.58 1.71 -5.01
N ARG A 172 -16.35 1.44 -3.73
CA ARG A 172 -15.77 0.20 -3.22
C ARG A 172 -16.72 -0.42 -2.20
N LEU A 173 -17.02 -1.70 -2.36
CA LEU A 173 -17.82 -2.47 -1.41
C LEU A 173 -16.99 -3.65 -0.94
N ARG A 174 -16.63 -3.64 0.35
CA ARG A 174 -15.80 -4.66 0.98
C ARG A 174 -16.45 -5.10 2.29
N ARG A 175 -16.96 -6.32 2.31
CA ARG A 175 -17.62 -6.89 3.49
C ARG A 175 -17.30 -8.36 3.64
N ALA A 176 -17.24 -8.82 4.89
CA ALA A 176 -17.11 -10.22 5.24
C ALA A 176 -18.17 -10.59 6.29
N SER A 177 -18.76 -11.77 6.18
CA SER A 177 -19.75 -12.28 7.14
C SER A 177 -19.13 -12.78 8.45
N GLN A 178 -17.81 -13.00 8.45
CA GLN A 178 -17.01 -13.45 9.59
C GLN A 178 -15.63 -12.79 9.54
N ASP A 179 -15.13 -12.43 10.70
CA ASP A 179 -13.92 -11.62 10.89
C ASP A 179 -12.66 -12.28 10.32
N THR A 180 -12.42 -13.54 10.69
CA THR A 180 -11.18 -14.24 10.35
C THR A 180 -11.23 -14.97 9.01
N PHE A 181 -12.40 -15.05 8.37
CA PHE A 181 -12.61 -15.86 7.16
C PHE A 181 -11.62 -15.53 6.04
N MET A 182 -11.52 -14.25 5.65
CA MET A 182 -10.66 -13.87 4.52
C MET A 182 -9.17 -14.09 4.81
N ARG A 183 -8.75 -13.85 6.07
CA ARG A 183 -7.37 -13.99 6.54
C ARG A 183 -6.94 -15.44 6.68
N ARG A 184 -7.76 -16.27 7.35
CA ARG A 184 -7.46 -17.69 7.59
C ARG A 184 -7.31 -18.48 6.29
N TYR A 185 -8.16 -18.22 5.30
CA TYR A 185 -8.12 -18.89 4.00
C TYR A 185 -7.23 -18.18 2.96
N LYS A 186 -6.41 -17.20 3.40
CA LYS A 186 -5.43 -16.47 2.59
C LYS A 186 -6.01 -15.80 1.34
N PHE A 187 -7.28 -15.37 1.41
CA PHE A 187 -7.90 -14.56 0.35
C PHE A 187 -7.56 -13.07 0.48
N ASN A 188 -7.36 -12.58 1.71
CA ASN A 188 -6.92 -11.22 2.04
C ASN A 188 -6.32 -11.18 3.46
N GLY A 189 -5.25 -10.41 3.68
CA GLY A 189 -4.63 -10.18 4.99
C GLY A 189 -5.22 -9.03 5.82
N ASP A 190 -6.13 -8.22 5.26
CA ASP A 190 -6.62 -7.00 5.92
C ASP A 190 -7.41 -7.28 7.20
N THR A 191 -7.17 -6.46 8.23
CA THR A 191 -7.88 -6.49 9.53
C THR A 191 -9.01 -5.45 9.63
N LYS A 192 -9.16 -4.60 8.61
CA LYS A 192 -10.26 -3.64 8.48
C LYS A 192 -10.74 -3.59 7.03
N LEU A 193 -12.04 -3.50 6.82
CA LEU A 193 -12.67 -3.42 5.49
C LEU A 193 -13.44 -2.10 5.34
N GLN A 194 -12.89 -1.19 4.55
CA GLN A 194 -13.57 0.04 4.17
C GLN A 194 -14.43 -0.20 2.92
N SER A 195 -15.71 0.16 3.03
CA SER A 195 -16.60 0.36 1.88
C SER A 195 -16.85 1.85 1.74
N ASP A 196 -16.68 2.40 0.55
CA ASP A 196 -16.72 3.84 0.35
C ASP A 196 -17.19 4.23 -1.06
N VAL A 197 -17.72 5.44 -1.16
CA VAL A 197 -17.94 6.12 -2.43
C VAL A 197 -17.21 7.45 -2.35
N VAL A 198 -16.26 7.64 -3.25
CA VAL A 198 -15.44 8.84 -3.35
C VAL A 198 -15.64 9.47 -4.73
N ALA A 199 -15.97 10.74 -4.75
CA ALA A 199 -16.06 11.55 -5.97
C ALA A 199 -15.05 12.70 -5.87
N GLU A 200 -14.12 12.76 -6.83
CA GLU A 200 -13.06 13.75 -6.87
C GLU A 200 -13.11 14.55 -8.17
N ARG A 201 -12.72 15.82 -8.09
CA ARG A 201 -12.51 16.66 -9.27
C ARG A 201 -11.33 17.57 -9.05
N LEU A 202 -10.33 17.44 -9.92
CA LEU A 202 -9.16 18.30 -9.93
C LEU A 202 -9.22 19.27 -11.11
N LYS A 203 -8.99 20.56 -10.84
CA LYS A 203 -8.68 21.57 -11.84
C LYS A 203 -7.34 22.22 -11.50
N GLN A 204 -6.87 23.13 -12.34
CA GLN A 204 -5.59 23.82 -12.15
C GLN A 204 -5.48 24.59 -10.83
N ASP A 205 -6.58 25.19 -10.36
CA ASP A 205 -6.62 26.08 -9.19
C ASP A 205 -7.44 25.54 -8.02
N ARG A 206 -8.10 24.39 -8.16
CA ARG A 206 -9.07 23.89 -7.18
C ARG A 206 -9.21 22.37 -7.19
N TYR A 207 -9.54 21.84 -6.02
CA TYR A 207 -9.78 20.44 -5.78
C TYR A 207 -11.09 20.26 -5.01
N TYR A 208 -11.91 19.31 -5.45
CA TYR A 208 -13.15 18.92 -4.80
C TYR A 208 -13.08 17.44 -4.46
N ARG A 209 -13.50 17.08 -3.25
CA ARG A 209 -13.67 15.69 -2.83
C ARG A 209 -14.94 15.54 -2.01
N VAL A 210 -15.72 14.52 -2.33
CA VAL A 210 -16.85 14.06 -1.53
C VAL A 210 -16.64 12.59 -1.24
N GLU A 211 -16.76 12.20 0.01
CA GLU A 211 -16.56 10.83 0.47
C GLU A 211 -17.69 10.43 1.42
N VAL A 212 -18.18 9.21 1.22
CA VAL A 212 -19.00 8.49 2.19
C VAL A 212 -18.32 7.16 2.41
N ALA A 213 -18.11 6.76 3.66
CA ALA A 213 -17.39 5.53 3.99
C ALA A 213 -18.01 4.82 5.20
N ASP A 214 -17.86 3.51 5.23
CA ASP A 214 -18.28 2.65 6.33
C ASP A 214 -17.22 1.56 6.54
N ILE A 215 -16.64 1.51 7.74
CA ILE A 215 -15.47 0.69 8.06
C ILE A 215 -15.89 -0.46 8.98
N GLN A 216 -15.65 -1.70 8.54
CA GLN A 216 -15.85 -2.90 9.33
C GLN A 216 -14.52 -3.34 9.95
N GLY A 217 -14.48 -3.49 11.27
CA GLY A 217 -13.36 -4.07 12.00
C GLY A 217 -13.39 -5.61 11.93
N LEU A 218 -12.22 -6.25 11.88
CA LEU A 218 -12.11 -7.71 11.85
C LEU A 218 -11.22 -8.25 12.98
N ASN A 219 -10.75 -7.41 13.91
CA ASN A 219 -9.97 -7.87 15.05
C ASN A 219 -10.86 -8.24 16.23
N ALA A 220 -10.38 -9.11 17.11
CA ALA A 220 -11.11 -9.53 18.31
C ALA A 220 -11.45 -8.37 19.29
N ALA A 221 -10.67 -7.28 19.26
CA ALA A 221 -10.85 -6.11 20.12
C ALA A 221 -11.71 -5.00 19.48
N ASP A 222 -12.14 -5.19 18.22
CA ASP A 222 -13.01 -4.23 17.54
C ASP A 222 -14.44 -4.37 18.08
N THR A 223 -15.11 -3.23 18.25
CA THR A 223 -16.48 -3.13 18.74
C THR A 223 -17.28 -2.25 17.79
N PRO A 224 -18.63 -2.30 17.79
CA PRO A 224 -19.44 -1.42 16.94
C PRO A 224 -19.18 0.08 17.15
N ASP A 225 -18.72 0.48 18.33
CA ASP A 225 -18.32 1.86 18.64
C ASP A 225 -16.91 2.21 18.12
N ARG A 226 -16.22 1.29 17.44
CA ARG A 226 -14.89 1.46 16.81
C ARG A 226 -14.90 1.14 15.31
N GLU A 227 -16.10 1.10 14.73
CA GLU A 227 -16.38 0.87 13.33
C GLU A 227 -16.92 2.17 12.72
N PRO A 228 -16.02 3.13 12.38
CA PRO A 228 -16.45 4.46 12.02
C PRO A 228 -17.20 4.49 10.69
N THR A 229 -18.25 5.31 10.67
CA THR A 229 -19.03 5.64 9.47
C THR A 229 -18.90 7.13 9.19
N ILE A 230 -18.59 7.50 7.94
CA ILE A 230 -18.36 8.87 7.47
C ILE A 230 -19.52 9.27 6.54
N LEU A 231 -20.35 10.25 6.93
CA LEU A 231 -21.61 10.57 6.25
C LEU A 231 -22.01 12.07 6.26
N PRO A 232 -21.60 12.90 5.28
CA PRO A 232 -20.48 12.71 4.36
C PRO A 232 -19.22 13.42 4.88
N HIS A 233 -18.10 13.24 4.18
CA HIS A 233 -16.95 14.12 4.20
C HIS A 233 -16.89 14.90 2.88
N VAL A 234 -16.96 16.23 2.95
CA VAL A 234 -16.86 17.13 1.81
C VAL A 234 -15.64 18.02 2.02
N LEU A 235 -14.78 18.12 1.01
CA LEU A 235 -13.60 18.97 1.00
C LEU A 235 -13.58 19.79 -0.29
N TYR A 236 -13.31 21.08 -0.13
CA TYR A 236 -13.04 22.01 -1.20
C TYR A 236 -11.74 22.75 -0.87
N GLU A 237 -10.80 22.72 -1.80
CA GLU A 237 -9.56 23.48 -1.72
C GLU A 237 -9.40 24.34 -2.97
N LYS A 238 -8.95 25.59 -2.80
CA LYS A 238 -8.60 26.50 -3.89
C LYS A 238 -7.30 27.22 -3.58
N ILE A 239 -6.44 27.31 -4.58
CA ILE A 239 -5.24 28.16 -4.56
C ILE A 239 -5.43 29.28 -5.58
N ALA A 240 -5.49 30.52 -5.09
CA ALA A 240 -5.62 31.71 -5.91
C ALA A 240 -4.38 32.60 -5.79
N PRO A 241 -4.03 33.39 -6.83
CA PRO A 241 -3.04 34.45 -6.67
C PRO A 241 -3.52 35.49 -5.66
N GLY A 242 -2.59 36.05 -4.88
CA GLY A 242 -2.85 37.17 -3.98
C GLY A 242 -2.76 38.53 -4.66
N MET A 243 -2.58 39.60 -3.88
CA MET A 243 -2.47 40.96 -4.41
C MET A 243 -1.11 41.21 -5.07
N ARG A 244 -0.05 40.58 -4.56
CA ARG A 244 1.30 40.59 -5.16
C ARG A 244 1.50 39.34 -6.03
N ALA A 245 2.37 39.44 -7.04
CA ALA A 245 2.69 38.32 -7.91
C ALA A 245 3.34 37.12 -7.16
N SER A 246 4.03 37.37 -6.05
CA SER A 246 4.62 36.36 -5.17
C SER A 246 3.63 35.71 -4.20
N GLN A 247 2.41 36.26 -4.08
CA GLN A 247 1.43 35.81 -3.10
C GLN A 247 0.53 34.70 -3.63
N LYS A 248 0.25 33.74 -2.76
CA LYS A 248 -0.76 32.70 -2.97
C LYS A 248 -1.71 32.69 -1.78
N ILE A 249 -3.00 32.58 -2.07
CA ILE A 249 -4.05 32.42 -1.07
C ILE A 249 -4.61 31.02 -1.22
N LYS A 250 -4.40 30.20 -0.20
CA LYS A 250 -5.06 28.90 -0.02
C LYS A 250 -6.38 29.13 0.72
N THR A 251 -7.47 28.62 0.18
CA THR A 251 -8.76 28.54 0.85
C THR A 251 -9.21 27.09 0.89
N GLU A 252 -9.49 26.59 2.07
CA GLU A 252 -9.96 25.23 2.30
C GLU A 252 -11.25 25.27 3.11
N ILE A 253 -12.25 24.52 2.68
CA ILE A 253 -13.52 24.35 3.39
C ILE A 253 -13.78 22.85 3.47
N SER A 254 -14.01 22.34 4.67
CA SER A 254 -14.40 20.95 4.86
C SER A 254 -15.57 20.81 5.82
N ALA A 255 -16.39 19.80 5.56
CA ALA A 255 -17.49 19.39 6.42
C ALA A 255 -17.44 17.87 6.54
N ILE A 256 -17.46 17.35 7.75
CA ILE A 256 -17.42 15.91 8.01
C ILE A 256 -18.41 15.55 9.12
N GLN A 257 -19.15 14.47 8.96
CA GLN A 257 -19.84 13.77 10.05
C GLN A 257 -19.19 12.40 10.20
N VAL A 258 -18.79 12.06 11.42
CA VAL A 258 -18.24 10.76 11.77
C VAL A 258 -19.04 10.19 12.94
N ASP A 259 -19.51 8.97 12.78
CA ASP A 259 -20.20 8.19 13.82
C ASP A 259 -19.35 6.97 14.22
N ASN A 260 -19.48 6.51 15.47
CA ASN A 260 -18.82 5.31 15.98
C ASN A 260 -17.28 5.33 15.87
N ASP A 261 -16.68 6.49 16.08
CA ASP A 261 -15.23 6.65 16.09
C ASP A 261 -14.71 6.66 17.54
N GLU A 262 -14.33 5.48 18.03
CA GLU A 262 -14.00 5.22 19.43
C GLU A 262 -15.08 5.72 20.41
N GLY A 263 -16.34 5.48 20.04
CA GLY A 263 -17.54 5.83 20.81
C GLY A 263 -17.98 7.28 20.67
N HIS A 264 -17.30 8.08 19.84
CA HIS A 264 -17.72 9.45 19.54
C HIS A 264 -18.58 9.51 18.28
N ASN A 265 -19.58 10.37 18.32
CA ASN A 265 -20.31 10.84 17.14
C ASN A 265 -20.20 12.35 17.09
N MET A 266 -19.72 12.88 15.98
CA MET A 266 -19.51 14.31 15.81
C MET A 266 -19.63 14.76 14.37
N SER A 267 -20.11 16.00 14.19
CA SER A 267 -19.88 16.76 12.97
C SER A 267 -18.84 17.84 13.19
N ARG A 268 -18.07 18.13 12.15
CA ARG A 268 -17.13 19.24 12.10
C ARG A 268 -17.27 20.00 10.79
N TRP A 269 -17.33 21.32 10.90
CA TRP A 269 -17.13 22.26 9.79
C TRP A 269 -15.82 23.01 10.01
N THR A 270 -14.99 23.05 8.99
CA THR A 270 -13.71 23.76 9.01
C THR A 270 -13.63 24.71 7.83
N GLY A 271 -13.20 25.94 8.09
CA GLY A 271 -12.73 26.88 7.08
C GLY A 271 -11.31 27.30 7.40
N ASN A 272 -10.39 27.15 6.47
CA ASN A 272 -9.02 27.60 6.59
C ASN A 272 -8.69 28.55 5.43
N VAL A 273 -8.16 29.73 5.76
CA VAL A 273 -7.63 30.67 4.78
C VAL A 273 -6.18 30.96 5.16
N GLU A 274 -5.27 30.72 4.23
CA GLU A 274 -3.83 30.95 4.42
C GLU A 274 -3.29 31.77 3.25
N LEU A 275 -2.68 32.90 3.57
CA LEU A 275 -1.86 33.70 2.67
C LEU A 275 -0.41 33.28 2.85
N HIS A 276 0.25 32.96 1.74
CA HIS A 276 1.67 32.67 1.65
C HIS A 276 2.33 33.69 0.71
N ASP A 277 3.42 34.30 1.14
CA ASP A 277 4.22 35.21 0.34
C ASP A 277 5.71 34.87 0.46
N GLU A 278 6.38 34.72 -0.67
CA GLU A 278 7.82 34.47 -0.74
C GLU A 278 8.52 35.69 -1.33
N ILE A 279 9.37 36.32 -0.51
CA ILE A 279 10.07 37.56 -0.86
C ILE A 279 11.55 37.29 -0.88
N GLN A 280 12.18 37.40 -2.04
CA GLN A 280 13.63 37.25 -2.19
C GLN A 280 14.32 38.61 -2.06
N THR A 281 15.21 38.74 -1.06
CA THR A 281 16.05 39.94 -0.85
C THR A 281 17.52 39.54 -0.86
N GLY A 282 18.18 39.73 -2.01
CA GLY A 282 19.56 39.26 -2.21
C GLY A 282 19.64 37.73 -2.11
N ARG A 283 20.42 37.22 -1.14
CA ARG A 283 20.56 35.77 -0.88
C ARG A 283 19.56 35.23 0.15
N ILE A 284 18.82 36.10 0.83
CA ILE A 284 17.84 35.69 1.84
C ILE A 284 16.49 35.54 1.16
N VAL A 285 15.86 34.40 1.37
CA VAL A 285 14.45 34.19 1.02
C VAL A 285 13.62 34.30 2.29
N THR A 286 12.71 35.26 2.32
CA THR A 286 11.77 35.47 3.42
C THR A 286 10.43 34.85 3.08
N ASP A 287 9.99 33.93 3.92
CA ASP A 287 8.73 33.21 3.82
C ASP A 287 7.75 33.78 4.85
N LEU A 288 6.70 34.47 4.38
CA LEU A 288 5.67 35.01 5.26
C LEU A 288 4.39 34.20 5.06
N LYS A 289 3.84 33.67 6.17
CA LYS A 289 2.53 33.02 6.16
C LYS A 289 1.61 33.68 7.17
N ALA A 290 0.36 33.89 6.81
CA ALA A 290 -0.66 34.39 7.72
C ALA A 290 -2.00 33.74 7.36
N GLY A 291 -2.76 33.33 8.35
CA GLY A 291 -4.03 32.66 8.11
C GLY A 291 -4.92 32.59 9.33
N ALA A 292 -6.11 32.07 9.12
CA ALA A 292 -7.06 31.79 10.19
C ALA A 292 -7.81 30.50 9.90
N ILE A 293 -7.92 29.65 10.92
CA ILE A 293 -8.71 28.42 10.88
C ILE A 293 -9.94 28.65 11.76
N GLY A 294 -11.13 28.60 11.17
CA GLY A 294 -12.40 28.53 11.89
C GLY A 294 -12.91 27.10 11.90
N THR A 295 -13.22 26.57 13.08
CA THR A 295 -13.84 25.24 13.22
C THR A 295 -15.08 25.30 14.08
N TYR A 296 -16.13 24.60 13.67
CA TYR A 296 -17.35 24.35 14.43
C TYR A 296 -17.53 22.85 14.60
N TYR A 297 -17.76 22.41 15.84
CA TYR A 297 -17.99 21.02 16.22
C TYR A 297 -19.38 20.88 16.82
N SER A 298 -20.07 19.79 16.49
CA SER A 298 -21.24 19.32 17.22
C SER A 298 -20.96 17.90 17.72
N ILE A 299 -20.71 17.75 19.02
CA ILE A 299 -20.39 16.45 19.63
C ILE A 299 -21.68 15.84 20.18
N GLN A 300 -22.18 14.81 19.51
CA GLN A 300 -23.51 14.24 19.78
C GLN A 300 -23.43 13.05 20.75
N LYS A 301 -22.35 12.26 20.67
CA LYS A 301 -22.12 11.07 21.50
C LYS A 301 -20.64 11.02 21.92
N LYS A 302 -20.39 10.47 23.10
CA LYS A 302 -19.04 10.20 23.62
C LYS A 302 -19.04 8.93 24.49
N PRO A 303 -17.89 8.26 24.67
CA PRO A 303 -17.76 7.20 25.65
C PRO A 303 -17.83 7.75 27.08
N SER A 304 -18.26 6.91 28.03
CA SER A 304 -18.40 7.28 29.44
C SER A 304 -17.08 7.71 30.10
N SER A 305 -15.94 7.21 29.59
CA SER A 305 -14.59 7.55 30.06
C SER A 305 -14.07 8.89 29.52
N ALA A 306 -14.69 9.48 28.51
CA ALA A 306 -14.23 10.73 27.92
C ALA A 306 -14.53 11.94 28.82
N THR A 307 -13.53 12.80 28.99
CA THR A 307 -13.62 14.08 29.71
C THR A 307 -14.29 15.19 28.90
N THR A 308 -14.39 15.01 27.57
CA THR A 308 -15.08 15.92 26.67
C THR A 308 -16.57 16.01 26.99
N LYS A 309 -17.21 17.11 26.59
CA LYS A 309 -18.66 17.29 26.75
C LYS A 309 -19.36 17.08 25.41
N THR A 310 -20.59 16.58 25.47
CA THR A 310 -21.51 16.63 24.33
C THR A 310 -22.08 18.05 24.25
N ASP A 311 -21.55 18.85 23.33
CA ASP A 311 -21.86 20.27 23.18
C ASP A 311 -21.52 20.75 21.76
N ASP A 312 -21.99 21.94 21.41
CA ASP A 312 -21.64 22.66 20.20
C ASP A 312 -20.51 23.66 20.50
N LEU A 313 -19.38 23.54 19.81
CA LEU A 313 -18.15 24.26 20.11
C LEU A 313 -17.60 24.93 18.85
N GLY A 314 -17.41 26.25 18.92
CA GLY A 314 -16.70 27.01 17.90
C GLY A 314 -15.32 27.46 18.36
N ARG A 315 -14.33 27.48 17.47
CA ARG A 315 -13.07 28.20 17.69
C ARG A 315 -12.57 28.86 16.42
N ILE A 316 -11.87 29.98 16.60
CA ILE A 316 -11.10 30.66 15.56
C ILE A 316 -9.65 30.70 16.02
N THR A 317 -8.76 30.19 15.19
CA THR A 317 -7.34 30.05 15.44
C THR A 317 -6.58 30.87 14.39
N PRO A 318 -6.23 32.14 14.70
CA PRO A 318 -5.34 32.91 13.84
C PRO A 318 -3.92 32.34 13.94
N GLN A 319 -3.21 32.31 12.81
CA GLN A 319 -1.86 31.78 12.71
C GLN A 319 -1.00 32.66 11.82
N MET A 320 0.26 32.86 12.21
CA MET A 320 1.23 33.59 11.39
C MET A 320 2.63 33.05 11.58
N SER A 321 3.44 33.14 10.53
CA SER A 321 4.87 32.85 10.60
C SER A 321 5.70 33.80 9.75
N ALA A 322 6.93 34.01 10.22
CA ALA A 322 8.00 34.66 9.48
C ALA A 322 9.20 33.72 9.46
N GLY A 323 9.56 33.27 8.25
CA GLY A 323 10.66 32.38 7.98
C GLY A 323 11.76 33.06 7.16
N TRP A 324 13.00 32.64 7.39
CA TRP A 324 14.17 33.06 6.63
C TRP A 324 14.96 31.83 6.20
N ARG A 325 15.31 31.78 4.92
CA ARG A 325 16.15 30.74 4.32
C ARG A 325 17.34 31.44 3.67
N LEU A 326 18.55 30.96 3.95
CA LEU A 326 19.78 31.54 3.40
C LEU A 326 20.60 30.44 2.69
N PRO A 327 20.31 30.12 1.43
CA PRO A 327 21.14 29.18 0.66
C PRO A 327 22.50 29.81 0.34
N PHE A 328 23.59 29.14 0.70
CA PHE A 328 24.95 29.52 0.29
C PHE A 328 25.80 28.30 -0.05
N ALA A 329 26.66 28.46 -1.06
CA ALA A 329 27.60 27.45 -1.46
C ALA A 329 28.87 27.51 -0.59
N VAL A 330 29.30 26.36 -0.09
CA VAL A 330 30.59 26.15 0.56
C VAL A 330 31.43 25.29 -0.36
N THR A 331 32.67 25.69 -0.63
CA THR A 331 33.61 24.92 -1.44
C THR A 331 34.84 24.60 -0.60
N ALA A 332 35.19 23.32 -0.54
CA ALA A 332 36.40 22.84 0.12
C ALA A 332 37.02 21.69 -0.69
N SER A 333 38.32 21.76 -0.97
CA SER A 333 39.08 20.69 -1.64
C SER A 333 38.40 20.14 -2.92
N ASN A 334 37.98 21.02 -3.83
CA ASN A 334 37.25 20.71 -5.07
C ASN A 334 35.88 20.04 -4.89
N ARG A 335 35.30 20.11 -3.68
CA ARG A 335 33.92 19.67 -3.40
C ARG A 335 33.07 20.89 -3.09
N SER A 336 31.85 20.92 -3.60
CA SER A 336 30.89 21.98 -3.34
C SER A 336 29.64 21.42 -2.67
N ALA A 337 29.18 22.11 -1.63
CA ALA A 337 27.91 21.85 -0.97
C ALA A 337 27.10 23.14 -0.90
N ILE A 338 25.79 23.05 -1.04
CA ILE A 338 24.85 24.13 -0.74
C ILE A 338 24.32 23.86 0.66
N LEU A 339 24.58 24.81 1.57
CA LEU A 339 23.98 24.82 2.90
C LEU A 339 22.84 25.82 2.90
N GLU A 340 21.68 25.42 3.42
CA GLU A 340 20.52 26.27 3.60
C GLU A 340 20.08 26.20 5.08
N PRO A 341 20.66 27.05 5.95
CA PRO A 341 20.05 27.34 7.24
C PRO A 341 18.67 27.97 7.06
N ARG A 342 17.75 27.53 7.93
CA ARG A 342 16.37 27.96 7.98
C ARG A 342 16.03 28.31 9.42
N LEU A 343 15.38 29.46 9.59
CA LEU A 343 14.80 29.90 10.85
C LEU A 343 13.35 30.29 10.60
N GLN A 344 12.42 29.89 11.46
CA GLN A 344 11.02 30.28 11.36
C GLN A 344 10.47 30.62 12.74
N LEU A 345 9.83 31.77 12.87
CA LEU A 345 9.04 32.13 14.03
C LEU A 345 7.58 31.90 13.70
N VAL A 346 6.87 31.19 14.57
CA VAL A 346 5.44 30.88 14.39
C VAL A 346 4.67 31.30 15.62
N HIS A 347 3.51 31.91 15.42
CA HIS A 347 2.54 32.20 16.45
C HIS A 347 1.16 31.66 16.04
N VAL A 348 0.57 30.85 16.91
CA VAL A 348 -0.78 30.33 16.80
C VAL A 348 -1.59 30.87 17.97
N GLY A 349 -2.61 31.67 17.69
CA GLY A 349 -3.47 32.30 18.69
C GLY A 349 -4.79 31.57 18.90
N GLY A 350 -5.71 32.22 19.62
CA GLY A 350 -7.05 31.70 19.89
C GLY A 350 -7.14 30.88 21.19
N PRO A 351 -8.36 30.45 21.56
CA PRO A 351 -8.59 29.69 22.79
C PRO A 351 -8.06 28.27 22.67
N ASP A 352 -7.42 27.77 23.74
CA ASP A 352 -7.02 26.37 23.83
C ASP A 352 -8.25 25.50 24.14
N LYS A 353 -8.66 24.70 23.16
CA LYS A 353 -9.84 23.82 23.21
C LYS A 353 -9.47 22.33 23.07
N THR A 354 -8.19 21.97 23.18
CA THR A 354 -7.74 20.59 22.97
C THR A 354 -8.26 19.60 24.02
N ASP A 355 -8.67 20.08 25.19
CA ASP A 355 -9.24 19.24 26.26
C ASP A 355 -10.76 19.09 26.11
N ASP A 356 -11.40 20.00 25.37
CA ASP A 356 -12.85 20.00 25.09
C ASP A 356 -13.20 19.20 23.82
N ILE A 357 -12.31 19.19 22.83
CA ILE A 357 -12.48 18.52 21.53
C ILE A 357 -11.73 17.19 21.54
N PRO A 358 -12.40 16.06 21.21
CA PRO A 358 -11.72 14.77 21.10
C PRO A 358 -10.75 14.77 19.91
N ASN A 359 -9.50 14.39 20.14
CA ASN A 359 -8.50 14.25 19.08
C ASN A 359 -8.74 12.95 18.31
N ARG A 360 -9.31 13.04 17.10
CA ARG A 360 -9.57 11.88 16.23
C ARG A 360 -8.67 11.84 15.00
N ASP A 361 -8.24 12.99 14.50
CA ASP A 361 -7.42 13.08 13.28
C ASP A 361 -5.93 13.41 13.50
N SER A 362 -5.50 13.71 14.74
CA SER A 362 -4.11 14.06 15.07
C SER A 362 -3.48 13.18 16.17
N ALA A 363 -3.98 11.97 16.42
CA ALA A 363 -3.59 11.15 17.57
C ALA A 363 -2.10 10.75 17.59
N ASP A 364 -1.55 10.40 16.41
CA ASP A 364 -0.17 9.89 16.25
C ASP A 364 0.75 10.89 15.51
N TYR A 365 0.52 12.19 15.71
CA TYR A 365 1.35 13.22 15.11
C TYR A 365 2.80 13.15 15.60
N ARG A 366 3.77 13.30 14.67
CA ARG A 366 5.21 13.22 14.92
C ARG A 366 5.94 14.25 14.07
N ILE A 367 6.98 14.88 14.61
CA ILE A 367 7.80 15.82 13.84
C ILE A 367 8.80 15.11 12.94
N ASP A 368 9.01 15.65 11.74
CA ASP A 368 10.01 15.21 10.77
C ASP A 368 10.53 16.42 9.96
N GLU A 369 11.46 16.18 9.03
CA GLU A 369 12.07 17.22 8.20
C GLU A 369 11.05 17.94 7.27
N GLY A 370 9.99 17.24 6.88
CA GLY A 370 8.96 17.73 5.96
C GLY A 370 7.92 18.59 6.66
N ASN A 371 7.64 18.32 7.94
CA ASN A 371 6.60 19.00 8.69
C ASN A 371 7.12 20.06 9.68
N LEU A 372 8.43 20.08 9.99
CA LEU A 372 9.00 21.01 10.97
C LEU A 372 8.63 22.48 10.66
N PHE A 373 8.69 22.91 9.41
CA PHE A 373 8.44 24.31 9.05
C PHE A 373 7.00 24.63 8.59
N LEU A 374 6.05 23.72 8.84
CA LEU A 374 4.64 23.99 8.56
C LEU A 374 4.06 25.00 9.55
N LEU A 375 3.06 25.76 9.11
CA LEU A 375 2.37 26.74 9.95
C LEU A 375 1.48 26.00 10.97
N ASN A 376 0.56 25.17 10.46
CA ASN A 376 -0.10 24.13 11.23
C ASN A 376 0.63 22.80 11.02
N ARG A 377 1.04 22.19 12.14
CA ARG A 377 1.86 20.97 12.15
C ARG A 377 1.04 19.71 12.32
N TYR A 378 -0.02 19.78 13.12
CA TYR A 378 -0.83 18.61 13.43
C TYR A 378 -1.59 18.12 12.20
N GLN A 379 -1.74 16.80 12.10
CA GLN A 379 -2.55 16.20 11.04
C GLN A 379 -4.02 16.48 11.32
N GLY A 380 -4.71 17.13 10.39
CA GLY A 380 -6.12 17.48 10.58
C GLY A 380 -6.36 18.70 11.48
N TYR A 381 -7.55 18.76 12.08
CA TYR A 381 -8.07 19.98 12.71
C TYR A 381 -8.64 19.80 14.11
N ASP A 382 -8.60 18.59 14.71
CA ASP A 382 -9.10 18.39 16.07
C ASP A 382 -8.11 18.95 17.10
N TYR A 383 -6.82 18.72 16.86
CA TYR A 383 -5.76 19.15 17.74
C TYR A 383 -5.03 20.40 17.23
N LEU A 384 -5.49 21.58 17.65
CA LEU A 384 -4.82 22.86 17.39
C LEU A 384 -4.40 23.48 18.73
N ARG A 385 -3.09 23.49 18.99
CA ARG A 385 -2.52 24.04 20.24
C ARG A 385 -2.08 25.50 20.03
N PRO A 386 -2.66 26.48 20.75
CA PRO A 386 -2.15 27.84 20.75
C PRO A 386 -0.78 27.94 21.43
N GLY A 387 0.07 28.83 20.92
CA GLY A 387 1.43 29.02 21.41
C GLY A 387 2.32 29.67 20.36
N SER A 388 3.56 29.95 20.77
CA SER A 388 4.59 30.46 19.87
C SER A 388 5.80 29.55 19.88
N ARG A 389 6.46 29.43 18.74
CA ARG A 389 7.67 28.62 18.58
C ARG A 389 8.69 29.28 17.66
N ALA A 390 9.94 28.86 17.82
CA ALA A 390 11.05 29.17 16.95
C ALA A 390 11.64 27.86 16.42
N ASP A 391 11.64 27.70 15.10
CA ASP A 391 12.08 26.50 14.42
C ASP A 391 13.36 26.78 13.68
N MET A 392 14.32 25.89 13.84
CA MET A 392 15.63 26.06 13.25
C MET A 392 16.08 24.74 12.64
N GLY A 393 16.76 24.83 11.50
CA GLY A 393 17.39 23.68 10.89
C GLY A 393 18.35 24.09 9.80
N VAL A 394 19.19 23.15 9.39
CA VAL A 394 20.11 23.32 8.28
C VAL A 394 19.93 22.13 7.36
N SER A 395 19.60 22.40 6.10
CA SER A 395 19.70 21.41 5.04
C SER A 395 21.02 21.57 4.28
N ALA A 396 21.59 20.47 3.86
CA ALA A 396 22.79 20.42 3.05
C ALA A 396 22.53 19.55 1.81
N VAL A 397 22.96 20.03 0.65
CA VAL A 397 22.99 19.24 -0.59
C VAL A 397 24.38 19.37 -1.18
N ALA A 398 25.05 18.24 -1.41
CA ALA A 398 26.39 18.21 -1.99
C ALA A 398 26.45 17.20 -3.13
N GLN A 399 27.22 17.54 -4.16
CA GLN A 399 27.62 16.59 -5.19
C GLN A 399 29.08 16.21 -4.94
N ASP A 400 29.33 14.93 -4.68
CA ASP A 400 30.66 14.39 -4.42
C ASP A 400 31.01 13.35 -5.50
N GLY A 401 32.27 13.33 -5.94
CA GLY A 401 32.70 12.40 -6.99
C GLY A 401 32.73 10.92 -6.56
N VAL A 402 32.72 10.62 -5.25
CA VAL A 402 32.70 9.25 -4.72
C VAL A 402 31.34 8.92 -4.12
N LEU A 403 30.78 9.85 -3.34
CA LEU A 403 29.50 9.63 -2.64
C LEU A 403 28.26 10.01 -3.48
N GLY A 404 28.45 10.57 -4.67
CA GLY A 404 27.37 11.07 -5.54
C GLY A 404 26.59 12.19 -4.89
N GLU A 405 25.26 12.16 -4.99
CA GLU A 405 24.40 13.14 -4.34
C GLU A 405 24.27 12.83 -2.85
N VAL A 406 24.62 13.79 -2.00
CA VAL A 406 24.47 13.73 -0.55
C VAL A 406 23.50 14.81 -0.11
N THR A 407 22.37 14.41 0.47
CA THR A 407 21.40 15.32 1.09
C THR A 407 21.33 15.07 2.58
N GLY A 408 21.33 16.10 3.40
CA GLY A 408 21.17 15.96 4.84
C GLY A 408 20.35 17.09 5.43
N PHE A 409 19.71 16.80 6.56
CA PHE A 409 18.97 17.78 7.33
C PHE A 409 19.20 17.55 8.81
N ILE A 410 19.27 18.64 9.58
CA ILE A 410 19.17 18.60 11.03
C ILE A 410 18.36 19.81 11.50
N GLY A 411 17.42 19.61 12.40
CA GLY A 411 16.59 20.70 12.90
C GLY A 411 15.83 20.36 14.18
N ALA A 412 15.35 21.40 14.85
CA ALA A 412 14.56 21.31 16.07
C ALA A 412 13.62 22.51 16.18
N SER A 413 12.63 22.37 17.05
CA SER A 413 11.62 23.38 17.37
C SER A 413 11.72 23.76 18.84
N TYR A 414 11.83 25.05 19.12
CA TYR A 414 11.83 25.58 20.49
C TYR A 414 10.49 26.27 20.80
N ARG A 415 9.79 25.79 21.82
CA ARG A 415 8.54 26.35 22.32
C ARG A 415 8.81 27.60 23.16
N LEU A 416 8.34 28.74 22.69
CA LEU A 416 8.47 30.04 23.36
C LEU A 416 7.30 30.29 24.33
N SER A 417 6.10 29.83 23.98
CA SER A 417 4.89 29.96 24.81
C SER A 417 3.86 28.89 24.45
N GLY A 418 2.87 28.71 25.31
CA GLY A 418 1.83 27.69 25.15
C GLY A 418 2.15 26.39 25.89
N LYS A 419 1.16 25.50 25.95
CA LYS A 419 1.28 24.22 26.64
C LYS A 419 2.08 23.20 25.84
N ALA A 420 2.55 22.18 26.54
CA ALA A 420 3.17 21.00 25.97
C ALA A 420 2.23 20.30 24.97
N SER A 421 2.80 19.66 23.96
CA SER A 421 2.03 18.87 22.98
C SER A 421 2.68 17.50 22.78
N LYS A 422 1.84 16.49 22.57
CA LYS A 422 2.29 15.12 22.32
C LYS A 422 3.04 15.03 20.99
N GLY A 423 4.00 14.11 20.91
CA GLY A 423 4.71 13.79 19.67
C GLY A 423 5.83 14.75 19.26
N LEU A 424 6.05 15.85 20.01
CA LEU A 424 7.15 16.81 19.78
C LEU A 424 8.47 16.41 20.45
N ALA A 425 8.38 15.83 21.64
CA ALA A 425 9.49 15.36 22.44
C ALA A 425 9.06 14.07 23.15
N VAL A 426 10.00 13.20 23.52
CA VAL A 426 9.69 12.05 24.41
C VAL A 426 9.18 12.54 25.76
N ASN A 427 9.79 13.61 26.28
CA ASN A 427 9.27 14.34 27.43
C ASN A 427 8.51 15.59 26.96
N GLU A 428 7.18 15.51 26.94
CA GLU A 428 6.31 16.58 26.46
C GLU A 428 6.53 17.93 27.18
N ARG A 429 7.10 17.93 28.40
CA ARG A 429 7.34 19.15 29.17
C ARG A 429 8.48 19.99 28.65
N ASP A 430 9.37 19.43 27.85
CA ASP A 430 10.56 20.14 27.38
C ASP A 430 10.18 21.29 26.45
N ALA A 431 10.99 22.35 26.50
CA ALA A 431 10.80 23.51 25.62
C ALA A 431 11.37 23.22 24.23
N LEU A 432 12.48 22.49 24.16
CA LEU A 432 13.08 22.04 22.91
C LEU A 432 12.41 20.71 22.50
N SER A 433 12.06 20.58 21.22
CA SER A 433 11.59 19.32 20.64
C SER A 433 12.75 18.34 20.48
N ASP A 434 12.45 17.08 20.19
CA ASP A 434 13.48 16.16 19.70
C ASP A 434 14.17 16.76 18.47
N ILE A 435 15.46 16.45 18.35
CA ILE A 435 16.28 16.83 17.20
C ILE A 435 15.94 15.86 16.08
N VAL A 436 15.39 16.39 14.99
CA VAL A 436 15.12 15.64 13.77
C VAL A 436 16.35 15.70 12.89
N ALA A 437 16.79 14.57 12.36
CA ALA A 437 17.88 14.51 11.41
C ALA A 437 17.61 13.51 10.28
N SER A 438 18.16 13.79 9.10
CA SER A 438 18.13 12.89 7.97
C SER A 438 19.44 12.96 7.18
N LEU A 439 19.73 11.87 6.48
CA LEU A 439 20.87 11.74 5.58
C LEU A 439 20.51 10.78 4.45
N ALA A 440 20.67 11.21 3.21
CA ALA A 440 20.63 10.32 2.05
C ALA A 440 21.92 10.47 1.24
N VAL A 441 22.45 9.35 0.79
CA VAL A 441 23.70 9.22 0.04
C VAL A 441 23.42 8.33 -1.16
N ASN A 442 23.52 8.91 -2.35
CA ASN A 442 23.24 8.28 -3.64
C ASN A 442 24.48 8.34 -4.53
N PRO A 443 25.47 7.45 -4.32
CA PRO A 443 26.67 7.38 -5.15
C PRO A 443 26.34 6.95 -6.58
N ASP A 444 27.27 7.22 -7.50
CA ASP A 444 27.24 6.66 -8.87
C ASP A 444 27.53 5.13 -8.91
N LEU A 445 27.59 4.50 -7.74
CA LEU A 445 27.59 3.06 -7.55
C LEU A 445 26.15 2.57 -7.39
N PRO A 446 25.85 1.30 -7.70
CA PRO A 446 24.51 0.76 -7.52
C PRO A 446 24.21 0.47 -6.05
N VAL A 447 24.33 1.47 -5.19
CA VAL A 447 23.97 1.45 -3.78
C VAL A 447 23.41 2.80 -3.41
N SER A 448 22.40 2.82 -2.55
CA SER A 448 21.75 4.01 -2.02
C SER A 448 21.55 3.77 -0.53
N VAL A 449 21.80 4.80 0.27
CA VAL A 449 21.62 4.77 1.72
C VAL A 449 20.76 5.96 2.10
N SER A 450 19.69 5.72 2.85
CA SER A 450 18.90 6.77 3.47
C SER A 450 18.69 6.47 4.95
N TRP A 451 18.84 7.48 5.78
CA TRP A 451 18.63 7.44 7.20
C TRP A 451 17.78 8.64 7.62
N ALA A 452 16.82 8.42 8.51
CA ALA A 452 16.10 9.48 9.20
C ALA A 452 15.94 9.08 10.67
N GLY A 453 16.05 10.03 11.58
CA GLY A 453 15.94 9.74 13.01
C GLY A 453 15.57 10.95 13.86
N ARG A 454 15.21 10.64 15.10
CA ARG A 454 14.86 11.62 16.14
C ARG A 454 15.61 11.32 17.42
N LEU A 455 16.35 12.31 17.90
CA LEU A 455 17.13 12.22 19.13
C LEU A 455 16.48 13.09 20.21
N ASP A 456 16.42 12.59 21.44
CA ASP A 456 16.02 13.40 22.59
C ASP A 456 16.93 14.64 22.71
N SER A 457 16.35 15.79 23.02
CA SER A 457 17.10 17.04 23.09
C SER A 457 18.07 17.15 24.27
N ASN A 458 17.88 16.35 25.33
CA ASN A 458 18.65 16.45 26.57
C ASN A 458 19.77 15.41 26.63
N ASP A 459 19.47 14.15 26.30
CA ASP A 459 20.41 13.04 26.43
C ASP A 459 20.88 12.44 25.08
N LEU A 460 20.34 12.95 23.97
CA LEU A 460 20.65 12.51 22.60
C LEU A 460 20.35 11.03 22.35
N ILE A 461 19.49 10.40 23.16
CA ILE A 461 19.03 9.04 22.89
C ILE A 461 18.20 9.01 21.62
N LEU A 462 18.53 8.09 20.72
CA LEU A 462 17.81 7.87 19.47
C LEU A 462 16.48 7.16 19.73
N ASN A 463 15.39 7.91 19.68
CA ASN A 463 14.05 7.43 19.99
C ASN A 463 13.29 6.95 18.75
N GLU A 464 13.66 7.46 17.57
CA GLU A 464 13.16 6.98 16.29
C GLU A 464 14.33 6.87 15.31
N SER A 465 14.38 5.79 14.55
CA SER A 465 15.36 5.59 13.50
C SER A 465 14.76 4.78 12.36
N ARG A 466 14.99 5.22 11.14
CA ARG A 466 14.67 4.48 9.92
C ARG A 466 15.90 4.50 9.03
N THR A 467 16.45 3.33 8.77
CA THR A 467 17.57 3.15 7.85
C THR A 467 17.13 2.27 6.71
N THR A 468 17.40 2.70 5.48
CA THR A 468 17.18 1.90 4.29
C THR A 468 18.45 1.91 3.46
N ILE A 469 18.95 0.71 3.13
CA ILE A 469 20.09 0.50 2.25
C ILE A 469 19.59 -0.36 1.10
N THR A 470 19.72 0.14 -0.13
CA THR A 470 19.31 -0.58 -1.34
C THR A 470 20.48 -0.61 -2.30
N GLY A 471 20.65 -1.71 -3.02
CA GLY A 471 21.67 -1.76 -4.05
C GLY A 471 21.72 -3.06 -4.82
N THR A 472 22.69 -3.15 -5.72
CA THR A 472 22.98 -4.36 -6.48
C THR A 472 24.47 -4.66 -6.49
N ALA A 473 24.85 -5.90 -6.16
CA ALA A 473 26.19 -6.44 -6.33
C ALA A 473 26.18 -7.49 -7.44
N GLY A 474 26.48 -7.07 -8.67
CA GLY A 474 26.40 -7.94 -9.85
C GLY A 474 24.96 -8.39 -10.12
N LYS A 475 24.67 -9.68 -9.89
CA LYS A 475 23.34 -10.27 -10.05
C LYS A 475 22.51 -10.29 -8.77
N LEU A 476 23.07 -9.83 -7.65
CA LEU A 476 22.42 -9.77 -6.35
C LEU A 476 21.85 -8.37 -6.13
N GLY A 477 20.54 -8.21 -6.18
CA GLY A 477 19.84 -7.08 -5.57
C GLY A 477 19.62 -7.31 -4.08
N TYR A 478 19.78 -6.27 -3.27
CA TYR A 478 19.54 -6.32 -1.83
C TYR A 478 18.87 -5.05 -1.33
N THR A 479 18.02 -5.21 -0.33
CA THR A 479 17.42 -4.14 0.46
C THR A 479 17.50 -4.50 1.93
N VAL A 480 18.09 -3.63 2.74
CA VAL A 480 18.15 -3.74 4.21
C VAL A 480 17.38 -2.57 4.79
N GLU A 481 16.37 -2.86 5.59
CA GLU A 481 15.55 -1.88 6.28
C GLU A 481 15.67 -2.13 7.78
N HIS A 482 16.06 -1.11 8.55
CA HIS A 482 16.00 -1.13 10.01
C HIS A 482 15.08 -0.02 10.45
N GLN A 483 14.11 -0.35 11.31
CA GLN A 483 13.18 0.59 11.89
C GLN A 483 13.16 0.42 13.39
N GLN A 484 13.31 1.53 14.12
CA GLN A 484 13.19 1.60 15.56
C GLN A 484 12.23 2.73 15.92
N LEU A 485 11.32 2.47 16.84
CA LEU A 485 10.37 3.46 17.34
C LEU A 485 10.10 3.24 18.83
N ALA A 486 10.35 4.30 19.61
CA ALA A 486 10.02 4.33 21.04
C ALA A 486 8.50 4.32 21.26
N LYS A 487 8.07 3.61 22.30
CA LYS A 487 6.66 3.50 22.73
C LYS A 487 6.00 4.86 22.95
N SER A 488 6.75 5.85 23.41
CA SER A 488 6.24 7.20 23.73
C SER A 488 5.60 7.92 22.54
N TYR A 489 5.87 7.51 21.30
CA TYR A 489 5.41 8.21 20.11
C TYR A 489 4.06 7.75 19.53
N PHE A 490 3.45 6.69 20.05
CA PHE A 490 2.14 6.25 19.58
C PHE A 490 1.33 5.67 20.75
N ALA A 491 0.11 6.18 20.94
CA ALA A 491 -0.66 5.95 22.16
C ALA A 491 -1.12 4.48 22.32
N SER A 492 -1.22 3.76 21.20
CA SER A 492 -1.61 2.35 21.12
C SER A 492 -0.46 1.36 21.35
N ALA A 493 0.78 1.85 21.48
CA ALA A 493 1.97 1.02 21.67
C ALA A 493 1.93 0.24 22.99
N THR A 494 2.09 -1.08 22.96
CA THR A 494 2.33 -1.86 24.17
C THR A 494 3.80 -1.86 24.59
N SER A 495 4.72 -1.83 23.61
CA SER A 495 6.18 -1.83 23.78
C SER A 495 6.87 -0.98 22.72
N ASN A 496 8.18 -0.78 22.86
CA ASN A 496 9.01 -0.28 21.76
C ASN A 496 8.92 -1.23 20.57
N LEU A 497 9.07 -0.69 19.36
CA LEU A 497 9.16 -1.43 18.12
C LEU A 497 10.59 -1.34 17.61
N GLU A 498 11.19 -2.48 17.29
CA GLU A 498 12.44 -2.54 16.56
C GLU A 498 12.39 -3.71 15.58
N GLU A 499 12.57 -3.42 14.29
CA GLU A 499 12.47 -4.40 13.22
C GLU A 499 13.67 -4.28 12.27
N LEU A 500 14.17 -5.42 11.84
CA LEU A 500 15.13 -5.54 10.75
C LEU A 500 14.49 -6.36 9.64
N LYS A 501 14.51 -5.85 8.41
CA LYS A 501 14.02 -6.54 7.22
C LYS A 501 15.13 -6.62 6.18
N LEU A 502 15.44 -7.83 5.75
CA LEU A 502 16.39 -8.11 4.68
C LEU A 502 15.64 -8.70 3.49
N SER A 503 15.75 -8.06 2.33
CA SER A 503 15.24 -8.54 1.06
C SER A 503 16.41 -8.79 0.12
N LEU A 504 16.47 -9.98 -0.48
CA LEU A 504 17.50 -10.40 -1.42
C LEU A 504 16.82 -10.86 -2.71
N SER A 505 17.39 -10.53 -3.86
CA SER A 505 16.99 -11.02 -5.18
C SER A 505 18.25 -11.39 -5.96
N TYR A 506 18.36 -12.63 -6.40
CA TYR A 506 19.54 -13.12 -7.11
C TYR A 506 19.16 -13.75 -8.44
N ASP A 507 19.71 -13.21 -9.53
CA ASP A 507 19.52 -13.78 -10.87
C ASP A 507 20.52 -14.91 -11.11
N LEU A 508 20.00 -16.13 -11.16
CA LEU A 508 20.72 -17.36 -11.44
C LEU A 508 20.83 -17.60 -12.96
N PRO A 509 21.82 -18.38 -13.42
CA PRO A 509 21.91 -18.77 -14.83
C PRO A 509 20.65 -19.48 -15.33
N LYS A 510 20.41 -19.44 -16.64
CA LYS A 510 19.31 -20.16 -17.33
C LYS A 510 17.90 -19.71 -16.95
N GLY A 511 17.73 -18.43 -16.57
CA GLY A 511 16.41 -17.81 -16.37
C GLY A 511 15.78 -18.05 -15.00
N TRP A 512 16.58 -18.45 -14.00
CA TRP A 512 16.15 -18.59 -12.61
C TRP A 512 16.38 -17.28 -11.86
N THR A 513 15.44 -16.90 -11.00
CA THR A 513 15.57 -15.79 -10.05
C THR A 513 15.14 -16.29 -8.69
N ALA A 514 16.03 -16.19 -7.70
CA ALA A 514 15.74 -16.51 -6.31
C ALA A 514 15.49 -15.22 -5.51
N LYS A 515 14.39 -15.15 -4.77
CA LYS A 515 14.06 -14.03 -3.90
C LYS A 515 13.87 -14.53 -2.48
N GLY A 516 14.31 -13.74 -1.50
CA GLY A 516 14.14 -14.03 -0.09
C GLY A 516 13.88 -12.75 0.67
N THR A 517 12.89 -12.73 1.54
CA THR A 517 12.63 -11.66 2.49
C THR A 517 12.55 -12.26 3.88
N GLN A 518 13.27 -11.69 4.83
CA GLN A 518 13.23 -12.10 6.23
C GLN A 518 13.04 -10.87 7.10
N VAL A 519 12.06 -10.93 7.99
CA VAL A 519 11.80 -9.91 9.00
C VAL A 519 12.17 -10.46 10.37
N TRP A 520 12.89 -9.67 11.15
CA TRP A 520 13.22 -9.95 12.53
C TRP A 520 12.64 -8.86 13.42
N ASP A 521 11.91 -9.28 14.45
CA ASP A 521 11.56 -8.45 15.59
C ASP A 521 12.74 -8.45 16.58
N LEU A 522 13.33 -7.26 16.74
CA LEU A 522 14.45 -6.95 17.62
C LEU A 522 14.00 -6.28 18.93
N SER A 523 12.70 -6.04 19.09
CA SER A 523 12.13 -5.27 20.19
C SER A 523 12.50 -5.87 21.55
N ASN A 524 12.87 -5.01 22.50
CA ASN A 524 13.25 -5.38 23.87
C ASN A 524 14.44 -6.38 23.93
N GLY A 525 15.39 -6.27 22.99
CA GLY A 525 16.58 -7.13 22.93
C GLY A 525 16.28 -8.59 22.53
N ARG A 526 15.08 -8.85 21.99
CA ARG A 526 14.72 -10.15 21.43
C ARG A 526 15.35 -10.28 20.04
N ARG A 527 15.47 -11.50 19.54
CA ARG A 527 15.80 -11.75 18.13
C ARG A 527 14.85 -12.81 17.60
N LYS A 528 13.61 -12.41 17.38
CA LYS A 528 12.55 -13.31 16.90
C LYS A 528 12.40 -13.13 15.39
N ARG A 529 12.44 -14.23 14.63
CA ARG A 529 12.05 -14.21 13.21
C ARG A 529 10.55 -14.05 13.17
N ASP A 530 10.06 -12.98 12.55
CA ASP A 530 8.64 -12.66 12.56
C ASP A 530 7.92 -13.21 11.33
N SER A 531 8.45 -12.93 10.14
CA SER A 531 8.00 -13.53 8.89
C SER A 531 9.16 -13.87 7.96
N ALA A 532 8.94 -14.85 7.09
CA ALA A 532 9.92 -15.26 6.08
C ALA A 532 9.20 -15.58 4.78
N ILE A 533 9.67 -15.01 3.68
CA ILE A 533 9.15 -15.27 2.34
C ILE A 533 10.33 -15.69 1.48
N ALA A 534 10.19 -16.80 0.76
CA ALA A 534 11.16 -17.20 -0.25
C ALA A 534 10.44 -17.55 -1.54
N ALA A 535 10.97 -17.14 -2.67
CA ALA A 535 10.41 -17.46 -3.97
C ALA A 535 11.54 -17.90 -4.91
N LEU A 536 11.34 -19.02 -5.58
CA LEU A 536 12.19 -19.46 -6.66
C LEU A 536 11.36 -19.43 -7.94
N GLN A 537 11.69 -18.47 -8.80
CA GLN A 537 11.02 -18.25 -10.07
C GLN A 537 11.94 -18.71 -11.19
N TRP A 538 11.38 -19.44 -12.15
CA TRP A 538 12.01 -19.73 -13.42
C TRP A 538 11.10 -19.24 -14.52
N SER A 539 11.53 -18.21 -15.23
CA SER A 539 10.85 -17.73 -16.43
C SER A 539 11.58 -18.31 -17.64
N GLY A 540 10.87 -19.16 -18.39
CA GLY A 540 11.35 -20.11 -19.39
C GLY A 540 12.64 -19.78 -20.13
N GLY A 541 13.78 -20.02 -19.48
CA GLY A 541 15.15 -19.77 -19.94
C GLY A 541 15.33 -19.53 -21.46
N ILE A 542 15.91 -20.48 -22.18
CA ILE A 542 16.32 -20.28 -23.59
C ILE A 542 15.11 -20.32 -24.57
N GLN A 543 13.98 -20.95 -24.19
CA GLN A 543 12.87 -21.28 -25.09
C GLN A 543 11.54 -20.53 -24.84
N ASP A 544 11.45 -19.64 -23.84
CA ASP A 544 10.33 -18.72 -23.53
C ASP A 544 8.90 -19.32 -23.66
N CYS A 545 8.61 -20.41 -22.93
CA CYS A 545 7.33 -21.13 -23.05
C CYS A 545 6.74 -21.73 -21.77
N LEU A 546 7.46 -21.67 -20.65
CA LEU A 546 7.04 -22.25 -19.37
C LEU A 546 7.56 -21.38 -18.23
N THR A 547 6.72 -21.07 -17.25
CA THR A 547 7.14 -20.40 -16.03
C THR A 547 6.83 -21.29 -14.84
N VAL A 548 7.81 -21.50 -13.96
CA VAL A 548 7.65 -22.28 -12.73
C VAL A 548 7.94 -21.37 -11.54
N ASN A 549 7.02 -21.27 -10.61
CA ASN A 549 7.18 -20.54 -9.36
C ASN A 549 7.01 -21.50 -8.20
N LEU A 550 7.99 -21.53 -7.31
CA LEU A 550 7.92 -22.18 -6.01
C LEU A 550 8.01 -21.09 -4.94
N ASP A 551 6.92 -20.86 -4.23
CA ASP A 551 6.82 -19.85 -3.19
C ASP A 551 6.73 -20.52 -1.81
N TYR A 552 7.40 -19.94 -0.83
CA TYR A 552 7.33 -20.26 0.59
C TYR A 552 6.96 -19.00 1.36
N ASP A 553 5.93 -19.09 2.19
CA ASP A 553 5.46 -18.00 3.05
C ASP A 553 5.30 -18.55 4.47
N ARG A 554 5.99 -17.91 5.41
CA ARG A 554 5.85 -18.16 6.83
C ARG A 554 5.23 -16.96 7.50
N ASP A 555 4.08 -17.21 8.09
CA ASP A 555 3.26 -16.23 8.77
C ASP A 555 3.09 -16.67 10.23
N LEU A 556 3.63 -15.88 11.16
CA LEU A 556 3.53 -16.15 12.60
C LEU A 556 2.39 -15.39 13.26
N GLU A 557 1.59 -14.63 12.50
CA GLU A 557 0.45 -13.91 13.04
C GLU A 557 -0.60 -14.92 13.54
N THR A 558 -1.06 -14.70 14.78
CA THR A 558 -2.10 -15.51 15.41
C THR A 558 -3.25 -14.62 15.85
N ASP A 559 -4.47 -14.99 15.52
CA ASP A 559 -5.70 -14.32 15.95
C ASP A 559 -6.84 -15.34 16.01
N ARG A 560 -7.35 -15.61 17.22
CA ARG A 560 -8.45 -16.56 17.50
C ARG A 560 -8.22 -17.93 16.86
N ASP A 561 -8.82 -18.20 15.71
CA ASP A 561 -8.74 -19.47 14.97
C ASP A 561 -7.64 -19.48 13.89
N ILE A 562 -6.94 -18.35 13.70
CA ILE A 562 -5.75 -18.24 12.85
C ILE A 562 -4.53 -18.70 13.65
N SER A 563 -3.91 -19.78 13.19
CA SER A 563 -2.66 -20.31 13.72
C SER A 563 -1.47 -19.88 12.86
N ALA A 564 -0.29 -19.82 13.47
CA ALA A 564 0.95 -19.62 12.74
C ALA A 564 1.11 -20.72 11.68
N SER A 565 1.40 -20.33 10.44
CA SER A 565 1.39 -21.25 9.31
C SER A 565 2.63 -21.12 8.43
N ASP A 566 3.11 -22.27 7.96
CA ASP A 566 4.06 -22.38 6.86
C ASP A 566 3.29 -22.82 5.60
N GLN A 567 3.50 -22.11 4.50
CA GLN A 567 2.84 -22.36 3.23
C GLN A 567 3.86 -22.54 2.11
N PHE A 568 3.71 -23.61 1.33
CA PHE A 568 4.41 -23.83 0.07
C PHE A 568 3.40 -23.79 -1.08
N MET A 569 3.74 -23.10 -2.15
CA MET A 569 2.89 -23.00 -3.34
C MET A 569 3.71 -23.30 -4.58
N LEU A 570 3.19 -24.20 -5.43
CA LEU A 570 3.76 -24.50 -6.73
C LEU A 570 2.81 -24.03 -7.83
N THR A 571 3.30 -23.13 -8.69
CA THR A 571 2.57 -22.63 -9.86
C THR A 571 3.36 -22.93 -11.13
N ILE A 572 2.73 -23.58 -12.11
CA ILE A 572 3.35 -23.95 -13.39
C ILE A 572 2.52 -23.37 -14.53
N ASN A 573 2.97 -22.27 -15.13
CA ASN A 573 2.26 -21.62 -16.23
C ASN A 573 2.83 -22.02 -17.59
N PHE A 574 1.99 -22.60 -18.45
CA PHE A 574 2.33 -22.94 -19.83
C PHE A 574 1.88 -21.83 -20.78
N LYS A 575 2.79 -21.37 -21.65
CA LYS A 575 2.46 -20.37 -22.68
C LYS A 575 1.38 -20.93 -23.62
N TYR A 576 0.34 -20.15 -23.88
CA TYR A 576 -0.84 -20.50 -24.69
C TYR A 576 -1.77 -21.61 -24.16
N LEU A 577 -1.51 -22.21 -22.98
CA LEU A 577 -2.40 -23.19 -22.33
C LEU A 577 -3.04 -22.64 -21.04
N GLY A 578 -3.52 -21.39 -21.09
CA GLY A 578 -4.19 -20.74 -19.96
C GLY A 578 -3.22 -20.30 -18.87
N SER A 579 -2.52 -19.19 -19.10
CA SER A 579 -1.60 -18.59 -18.14
C SER A 579 -2.33 -17.77 -17.09
N ILE A 580 -1.98 -17.95 -15.81
CA ILE A 580 -2.38 -17.03 -14.74
C ILE A 580 -1.28 -15.97 -14.60
N THR A 581 -1.63 -14.69 -14.71
CA THR A 581 -0.70 -13.59 -14.42
C THR A 581 -0.41 -13.54 -12.92
N GLN A 582 0.86 -13.39 -12.54
CA GLN A 582 1.33 -13.37 -11.13
C GLN A 582 0.59 -12.33 -10.25
N LYS A 583 0.08 -11.24 -10.85
CA LYS A 583 -0.76 -10.23 -10.18
C LYS A 583 -2.09 -10.75 -9.63
N ASP A 584 -2.61 -11.88 -10.13
CA ASP A 584 -3.90 -12.42 -9.71
C ASP A 584 -3.80 -13.40 -8.53
N ILE A 585 -2.58 -13.81 -8.16
CA ILE A 585 -2.30 -14.80 -7.10
C ILE A 585 -1.94 -14.11 -5.76
N TRP A 586 -1.38 -12.90 -5.81
CA TRP A 586 -1.03 -12.13 -4.61
C TRP A 586 -1.57 -10.70 -4.68
N LYS A 587 -2.58 -10.41 -3.84
CA LYS A 587 -2.75 -9.09 -3.22
C LYS A 587 -2.60 -9.31 -1.71
N LYS A 588 -1.36 -9.37 -1.23
CA LYS A 588 -1.10 -8.71 0.05
C LYS A 588 -1.16 -7.24 -0.32
N SER A 589 -2.18 -6.52 0.15
CA SER A 589 -2.05 -5.09 0.40
C SER A 589 -0.69 -4.94 1.07
N SER A 590 0.23 -4.22 0.42
CA SER A 590 1.33 -3.63 1.17
C SER A 590 0.70 -2.91 2.38
N PRO A 591 1.28 -3.06 3.59
CA PRO A 591 0.73 -2.42 4.77
C PRO A 591 0.47 -0.92 4.57
#